data_AF-A0A3S5DN47-F1
#
_entry.id   AF-A0A3S5DN47-F1
#
_cell.length_a   1.000
_cell.length_b   1.000
_cell.length_c   1.000
_cell.angle_alpha   90.00
_cell.angle_beta   90.00
_cell.angle_gamma   90.00
#
_symmetry.space_group_name_H-M   'P 1'
#
loop_
_entity.id
_entity.type
_entity.pdbx_description
1 polymer ?
#
loop_
_entity_poly.entity_id
_entity_poly.type
_entity_poly.pdbx_seq_one_letter_code
_entity_poly.pdbx_strand_id
1 'polypeptide(L)'
;MNGAILSPGFIDVQLNGCGGVQFNDTAEAVSVETLEIMQKANEKSGCTNFLPTLITTSDELMKQGIRVMREYLEKHPHQALGLHLEGPWLNLVKKGTHNPDFVRKPDAALVDFLCDNADVITKVTLAPEMVPADVIAKLANAGIVVSAGHSKRDVKRGESRLPRRDYFCDSPV
;
A
#
# COMPACT_ATOMS: atom_id res chain seq x y z
N MET A 1 30.73 -12.16 13.03
CA MET A 1 29.37 -12.15 13.60
C MET A 1 29.32 -12.38 15.13
N ASN A 2 30.43 -12.55 15.88
CA ASN A 2 30.48 -12.58 17.36
C ASN A 2 29.35 -13.37 18.08
N GLY A 3 28.84 -14.46 17.49
CA GLY A 3 27.72 -15.24 18.04
C GLY A 3 26.31 -14.64 17.83
N ALA A 4 26.18 -13.55 17.08
CA ALA A 4 24.91 -12.94 16.72
C ALA A 4 24.09 -13.84 15.77
N ILE A 5 22.77 -13.67 15.81
CA ILE A 5 21.82 -14.35 14.92
C ILE A 5 21.86 -13.66 13.55
N LEU A 6 21.99 -14.47 12.49
CA LEU A 6 21.83 -14.02 11.11
C LEU A 6 20.47 -14.45 10.58
N SER A 7 19.77 -13.52 9.92
CA SER A 7 18.45 -13.70 9.32
C SER A 7 18.39 -12.91 8.02
N PRO A 8 17.49 -13.24 7.07
CA PRO A 8 17.02 -12.28 6.09
C PRO A 8 16.54 -10.99 6.78
N GLY A 9 16.68 -9.85 6.12
CA GLY A 9 16.15 -8.58 6.62
C GLY A 9 14.62 -8.61 6.71
N PHE A 10 14.07 -7.85 7.66
CA PHE A 10 12.62 -7.78 7.81
C PHE A 10 11.98 -7.03 6.63
N ILE A 11 10.75 -7.45 6.31
CA ILE A 11 9.91 -6.80 5.30
C ILE A 11 8.68 -6.22 6.01
N ASP A 12 8.61 -4.89 6.11
CA ASP A 12 7.46 -4.21 6.70
C ASP A 12 6.43 -3.84 5.62
N VAL A 13 5.31 -4.56 5.58
CA VAL A 13 4.29 -4.38 4.55
C VAL A 13 3.34 -3.22 4.81
N GLN A 14 3.49 -2.46 5.90
CA GLN A 14 2.64 -1.31 6.19
C GLN A 14 3.37 -0.28 7.06
N LEU A 15 3.94 0.75 6.45
CA LEU A 15 4.72 1.77 7.15
C LEU A 15 4.37 3.19 6.66
N ASN A 16 3.68 3.96 7.52
CA ASN A 16 3.27 5.33 7.22
C ASN A 16 4.42 6.36 7.31
N GLY A 17 5.40 6.08 8.15
CA GLY A 17 6.51 6.99 8.47
C GLY A 17 7.42 6.42 9.56
N CYS A 18 8.70 6.79 9.52
CA CYS A 18 9.69 6.49 10.55
C CYS A 18 10.86 7.48 10.42
N GLY A 19 11.81 7.46 11.38
CA GLY A 19 12.98 8.34 11.30
C GLY A 19 12.67 9.84 11.44
N GLY A 20 11.50 10.20 12.00
CA GLY A 20 11.07 11.59 12.18
C GLY A 20 10.31 12.18 10.99
N VAL A 21 10.06 11.41 9.93
CA VAL A 21 9.28 11.82 8.75
C VAL A 21 8.06 10.93 8.54
N GLN A 22 7.08 11.41 7.76
CA GLN A 22 5.92 10.64 7.33
C GLN A 22 5.71 10.79 5.82
N PHE A 23 5.28 9.70 5.17
CA PHE A 23 4.93 9.69 3.75
C PHE A 23 3.43 9.99 3.56
N ASN A 24 2.94 11.06 4.21
CA ASN A 24 1.52 11.41 4.31
C ASN A 24 1.36 12.93 4.48
N ASP A 25 0.11 13.39 4.60
CA ASP A 25 -0.32 14.76 4.94
C ASP A 25 -0.08 15.86 3.89
N THR A 26 1.12 15.99 3.32
CA THR A 26 1.43 17.10 2.40
C THR A 26 2.20 16.68 1.16
N ALA A 27 2.18 17.53 0.13
CA ALA A 27 2.94 17.30 -1.10
C ALA A 27 4.46 17.33 -0.85
N GLU A 28 4.94 18.09 0.14
CA GLU A 28 6.35 18.15 0.50
C GLU A 28 6.80 16.83 1.17
N ALA A 29 5.93 16.26 2.00
CA ALA A 29 6.19 15.02 2.72
C ALA A 29 6.17 13.79 1.80
N VAL A 30 5.34 13.79 0.75
CA VAL A 30 5.29 12.72 -0.26
C VAL A 30 6.42 12.95 -1.29
N SER A 31 7.64 12.56 -0.95
CA SER A 31 8.86 12.79 -1.74
C SER A 31 9.82 11.60 -1.71
N VAL A 32 10.76 11.55 -2.66
CA VAL A 32 11.82 10.54 -2.71
C VAL A 32 12.72 10.65 -1.47
N GLU A 33 13.03 11.87 -1.03
CA GLU A 33 13.84 12.12 0.18
C GLU A 33 13.19 11.51 1.43
N THR A 34 11.87 11.65 1.59
CA THR A 34 11.15 10.98 2.69
C THR A 34 11.36 9.47 2.67
N LEU A 35 11.27 8.83 1.50
CA LEU A 35 11.47 7.38 1.36
C LEU A 35 12.91 6.97 1.70
N GLU A 36 13.91 7.77 1.31
CA GLU A 36 15.31 7.54 1.64
C GLU A 36 15.58 7.66 3.14
N ILE A 37 15.00 8.68 3.80
CA ILE A 37 15.07 8.83 5.26
C ILE A 37 14.43 7.64 5.96
N MET A 38 13.24 7.22 5.51
CA MET A 38 12.54 6.06 6.07
C MET A 38 13.36 4.77 5.92
N GLN A 39 13.94 4.52 4.74
CA GLN A 39 14.81 3.37 4.50
C GLN A 39 16.01 3.35 5.48
N LYS A 40 16.70 4.49 5.64
CA LYS A 40 17.84 4.59 6.57
C LYS A 40 17.45 4.40 8.03
N ALA A 41 16.22 4.76 8.41
CA ALA A 41 15.71 4.51 9.74
C ALA A 41 15.35 3.03 9.94
N ASN A 42 14.72 2.39 8.95
CA ASN A 42 14.38 0.97 8.95
C ASN A 42 15.61 0.07 9.09
N GLU A 43 16.70 0.39 8.41
CA GLU A 43 17.95 -0.39 8.48
C GLU A 43 18.51 -0.46 9.90
N LYS A 44 18.27 0.56 10.74
CA LYS A 44 18.70 0.58 12.16
C LYS A 44 17.94 -0.41 13.04
N SER A 45 16.78 -0.88 12.61
CA SER A 45 15.96 -1.88 13.31
C SER A 45 15.91 -3.24 12.59
N GLY A 46 16.77 -3.46 11.59
CA GLY A 46 16.86 -4.71 10.84
C GLY A 46 15.82 -4.87 9.74
N CYS A 47 15.02 -3.83 9.47
CA CYS A 47 14.10 -3.78 8.33
C CYS A 47 14.85 -3.31 7.09
N THR A 48 14.93 -4.16 6.07
CA THR A 48 15.64 -3.86 4.82
C THR A 48 14.68 -3.46 3.70
N ASN A 49 13.41 -3.83 3.84
CA ASN A 49 12.40 -3.66 2.81
C ASN A 49 11.08 -3.24 3.41
N PHE A 50 10.36 -2.37 2.71
CA PHE A 50 9.06 -1.94 3.21
C PHE A 50 8.13 -1.51 2.07
N LEU A 51 6.85 -1.35 2.41
CA LEU A 51 5.88 -0.66 1.57
C LEU A 51 5.57 0.71 2.19
N PRO A 52 5.99 1.84 1.57
CA PRO A 52 5.52 3.14 2.00
C PRO A 52 4.01 3.21 1.90
N THR A 53 3.37 3.46 3.05
CA THR A 53 1.91 3.48 3.16
C THR A 53 1.39 4.91 3.10
N LEU A 54 0.75 5.24 1.98
CA LEU A 54 -0.01 6.48 1.81
C LEU A 54 -1.47 6.20 2.20
N ILE A 55 -1.94 6.84 3.27
CA ILE A 55 -3.30 6.69 3.78
C ILE A 55 -4.29 7.55 3.00
N THR A 56 -5.56 7.50 3.40
CA THR A 56 -6.67 8.20 2.76
C THR A 56 -6.41 9.70 2.61
N THR A 57 -6.26 10.12 1.35
CA THR A 57 -5.93 11.49 0.94
C THR A 57 -6.61 11.83 -0.40
N SER A 58 -6.29 12.98 -0.98
CA SER A 58 -6.82 13.43 -2.29
C SER A 58 -6.25 12.61 -3.47
N ASP A 59 -6.94 12.67 -4.61
CA ASP A 59 -6.48 12.00 -5.84
C ASP A 59 -5.12 12.55 -6.31
N GLU A 60 -4.88 13.85 -6.14
CA GLU A 60 -3.65 14.53 -6.52
C GLU A 60 -2.45 13.97 -5.74
N LEU A 61 -2.61 13.79 -4.43
CA LEU A 61 -1.54 13.26 -3.59
C LEU A 61 -1.31 11.76 -3.83
N MET A 62 -2.36 10.98 -4.14
CA MET A 62 -2.22 9.59 -4.59
C MET A 62 -1.41 9.50 -5.90
N LYS A 63 -1.75 10.34 -6.89
CA LYS A 63 -1.02 10.43 -8.17
C LYS A 63 0.43 10.85 -7.95
N GLN A 64 0.68 11.75 -6.99
CA GLN A 64 2.03 12.14 -6.62
C GLN A 64 2.81 10.99 -5.98
N GLY A 65 2.21 10.28 -5.03
CA GLY A 65 2.82 9.10 -4.41
C GLY A 65 3.28 8.10 -5.45
N ILE A 66 2.44 7.83 -6.46
CA ILE A 66 2.75 6.93 -7.59
C ILE A 66 3.95 7.41 -8.41
N ARG A 67 4.04 8.71 -8.72
CA ARG A 67 5.21 9.28 -9.42
C ARG A 67 6.48 9.17 -8.58
N VAL A 68 6.39 9.48 -7.28
CA VAL A 68 7.51 9.41 -6.35
C VAL A 68 8.01 7.99 -6.17
N MET A 69 7.11 7.01 -6.06
CA MET A 69 7.48 5.61 -5.96
C MET A 69 8.18 5.12 -7.22
N ARG A 70 7.67 5.52 -8.40
CA ARG A 70 8.31 5.22 -9.69
C ARG A 70 9.74 5.77 -9.75
N GLU A 71 9.93 7.04 -9.39
CA GLU A 71 11.25 7.66 -9.36
C GLU A 71 12.19 6.98 -8.34
N TYR A 72 11.68 6.60 -7.16
CA TYR A 72 12.46 5.89 -6.15
C TYR A 72 12.93 4.52 -6.65
N LEU A 73 12.05 3.74 -7.29
CA LEU A 73 12.36 2.40 -7.80
C LEU A 73 13.44 2.40 -8.90
N GLU A 74 13.54 3.47 -9.68
CA GLU A 74 14.61 3.61 -10.69
C GLU A 74 16.01 3.71 -10.05
N LYS A 75 16.09 4.21 -8.81
CA LYS A 75 17.35 4.49 -8.10
C LYS A 75 17.69 3.42 -7.06
N HIS A 76 16.68 2.84 -6.43
CA HIS A 76 16.82 2.06 -5.20
C HIS A 76 16.14 0.69 -5.29
N PRO A 77 16.74 -0.28 -6.02
CA PRO A 77 16.19 -1.61 -6.15
C PRO A 77 16.23 -2.35 -4.80
N HIS A 78 15.19 -3.15 -4.52
CA HIS A 78 15.12 -4.02 -3.33
C HIS A 78 15.22 -3.27 -1.99
N GLN A 79 14.65 -2.06 -1.90
CA GLN A 79 14.46 -1.33 -0.64
C GLN A 79 12.95 -1.14 -0.41
N ALA A 80 12.40 0.05 -0.65
CA ALA A 80 10.95 0.21 -0.76
C ALA A 80 10.43 -0.54 -2.00
N LEU A 81 9.52 -1.49 -1.80
CA LEU A 81 9.13 -2.49 -2.81
C LEU A 81 7.96 -2.06 -3.71
N GLY A 82 7.45 -0.85 -3.51
CA GLY A 82 6.25 -0.32 -4.15
C GLY A 82 5.25 0.23 -3.13
N LEU A 83 4.22 0.90 -3.61
CA LEU A 83 3.26 1.58 -2.74
C LEU A 83 2.29 0.63 -2.06
N HIS A 84 1.96 0.99 -0.83
CA HIS A 84 0.73 0.58 -0.18
C HIS A 84 -0.23 1.77 -0.11
N LEU A 85 -1.33 1.71 -0.86
CA LEU A 85 -2.43 2.67 -0.74
C LEU A 85 -3.43 2.16 0.30
N GLU A 86 -3.58 2.86 1.43
CA GLU A 86 -4.50 2.50 2.51
C GLU A 86 -5.75 3.39 2.49
N GLY A 87 -6.79 2.92 1.80
CA GLY A 87 -7.94 3.72 1.39
C GLY A 87 -7.73 4.36 0.02
N PRO A 88 -8.61 5.30 -0.39
CA PRO A 88 -9.62 6.00 0.41
C PRO A 88 -10.98 5.29 0.53
N TRP A 89 -11.11 4.08 -0.02
CA TRP A 89 -12.39 3.35 -0.11
C TRP A 89 -12.67 2.53 1.14
N LEU A 90 -12.85 3.23 2.27
CA LEU A 90 -12.98 2.65 3.60
C LEU A 90 -14.39 2.80 4.16
N ASN A 91 -14.69 2.08 5.24
CA ASN A 91 -15.91 2.28 5.99
C ASN A 91 -15.70 3.36 7.05
N LEU A 92 -16.48 4.45 7.01
CA LEU A 92 -16.38 5.57 7.97
C LEU A 92 -16.51 5.11 9.43
N VAL A 93 -17.27 4.05 9.71
CA VAL A 93 -17.43 3.48 11.06
C VAL A 93 -16.11 2.94 11.61
N LYS A 94 -15.19 2.52 10.73
CA LYS A 94 -13.88 1.95 11.07
C LYS A 94 -12.73 2.81 10.54
N LYS A 95 -12.96 4.11 10.34
CA LYS A 95 -11.96 5.03 9.77
C LYS A 95 -10.65 5.14 10.58
N GLY A 96 -10.67 4.87 11.89
CA GLY A 96 -9.49 5.07 12.73
C GLY A 96 -8.96 6.50 12.64
N THR A 97 -7.67 6.64 12.33
CA THR A 97 -6.94 7.91 12.15
C THR A 97 -7.18 8.57 10.80
N HIS A 98 -7.88 7.92 9.86
CA HIS A 98 -8.13 8.48 8.54
C HIS A 98 -9.03 9.72 8.62
N ASN A 99 -8.69 10.73 7.83
CA ASN A 99 -9.50 11.93 7.68
C ASN A 99 -10.83 11.55 6.98
N PRO A 100 -11.99 11.70 7.65
CA PRO A 100 -13.28 11.33 7.10
C PRO A 100 -13.63 12.10 5.82
N ASP A 101 -13.10 13.31 5.63
CA ASP A 101 -13.41 14.17 4.47
C ASP A 101 -12.88 13.58 3.16
N PHE A 102 -11.86 12.72 3.24
CA PHE A 102 -11.31 12.03 2.08
C PHE A 102 -11.87 10.61 1.90
N VAL A 103 -12.59 10.05 2.87
CA VAL A 103 -13.19 8.72 2.71
C VAL A 103 -14.32 8.79 1.68
N ARG A 104 -14.17 8.05 0.59
CA ARG A 104 -15.07 8.14 -0.57
C ARG A 104 -15.27 6.79 -1.25
N LYS A 105 -16.29 6.71 -2.12
CA LYS A 105 -16.49 5.54 -3.00
C LYS A 105 -15.44 5.52 -4.12
N PRO A 106 -15.12 4.34 -4.68
CA PRO A 106 -14.27 4.26 -5.87
C PRO A 106 -14.91 4.98 -7.05
N ASP A 107 -14.11 5.82 -7.70
CA ASP A 107 -14.40 6.38 -9.01
C ASP A 107 -13.69 5.55 -10.09
N ALA A 108 -14.34 5.34 -11.23
CA ALA A 108 -13.81 4.49 -12.30
C ALA A 108 -12.48 5.02 -12.86
N ALA A 109 -12.34 6.33 -13.05
CA ALA A 109 -11.11 6.90 -13.60
C ALA A 109 -9.92 6.72 -12.64
N LEU A 110 -10.14 6.84 -11.33
CA LEU A 110 -9.10 6.58 -10.35
C LEU A 110 -8.72 5.09 -10.32
N VAL A 111 -9.70 4.18 -10.33
CA VAL A 111 -9.44 2.73 -10.37
C VAL A 111 -8.60 2.36 -11.58
N ASP A 112 -8.95 2.88 -12.75
CA ASP A 112 -8.25 2.62 -14.02
C ASP A 112 -6.82 3.16 -13.95
N PHE A 113 -6.65 4.38 -13.43
CA PHE A 113 -5.34 4.97 -13.21
C PHE A 113 -4.45 4.13 -12.28
N LEU A 114 -5.01 3.53 -11.22
CA LEU A 114 -4.24 2.63 -10.35
C LEU A 114 -3.84 1.35 -11.09
N CYS A 115 -4.72 0.79 -11.92
CA CYS A 115 -4.42 -0.41 -12.70
C CYS A 115 -3.30 -0.16 -13.73
N ASP A 116 -3.34 0.99 -14.40
CA ASP A 116 -2.31 1.40 -15.37
C ASP A 116 -0.94 1.66 -14.72
N ASN A 117 -0.90 1.84 -13.39
CA ASN A 117 0.32 2.05 -12.60
C ASN A 117 0.59 0.91 -11.61
N ALA A 118 0.04 -0.28 -11.86
CA ALA A 118 0.19 -1.44 -10.97
C ALA A 118 1.65 -1.88 -10.78
N ASP A 119 2.54 -1.52 -11.70
CA ASP A 119 3.96 -1.84 -11.64
C ASP A 119 4.71 -1.18 -10.46
N VAL A 120 4.16 -0.10 -9.90
CA VAL A 120 4.71 0.58 -8.72
C VAL A 120 3.79 0.51 -7.49
N ILE A 121 2.65 -0.18 -7.59
CA ILE A 121 1.67 -0.34 -6.52
C ILE A 121 1.61 -1.80 -6.09
N THR A 122 2.21 -2.10 -4.94
CA THR A 122 2.21 -3.47 -4.40
C THR A 122 0.84 -3.84 -3.82
N LYS A 123 0.21 -2.90 -3.08
CA LYS A 123 -0.97 -3.22 -2.26
C LYS A 123 -1.98 -2.08 -2.20
N VAL A 124 -3.26 -2.42 -2.22
CA VAL A 124 -4.38 -1.52 -1.88
C VAL A 124 -5.17 -2.13 -0.73
N THR A 125 -5.35 -1.37 0.35
CA THR A 125 -6.29 -1.71 1.44
C THR A 125 -7.61 -0.98 1.22
N LEU A 126 -8.72 -1.71 1.24
CA LEU A 126 -10.07 -1.18 1.08
C LEU A 126 -11.07 -1.89 2.01
N ALA A 127 -12.25 -1.31 2.20
CA ALA A 127 -13.38 -1.95 2.86
C ALA A 127 -14.24 -2.68 1.80
N PRO A 128 -14.21 -4.02 1.72
CA PRO A 128 -14.86 -4.75 0.63
C PRO A 128 -16.38 -4.53 0.54
N GLU A 129 -17.05 -4.25 1.67
CA GLU A 129 -18.47 -3.96 1.70
C GLU A 129 -18.84 -2.59 1.09
N MET A 130 -17.86 -1.70 0.97
CA MET A 130 -17.98 -0.34 0.42
C MET A 130 -17.56 -0.25 -1.05
N VAL A 131 -17.00 -1.34 -1.61
CA VAL A 131 -16.41 -1.38 -2.94
C VAL A 131 -17.10 -2.44 -3.79
N PRO A 132 -17.49 -2.13 -5.04
CA PRO A 132 -18.00 -3.12 -5.98
C PRO A 132 -17.00 -4.27 -6.25
N ALA A 133 -17.51 -5.50 -6.41
CA ALA A 133 -16.65 -6.68 -6.56
C ALA A 133 -15.80 -6.67 -7.86
N ASP A 134 -16.31 -6.03 -8.91
CA ASP A 134 -15.61 -5.80 -10.19
C ASP A 134 -14.40 -4.88 -10.02
N VAL A 135 -14.47 -3.86 -9.16
CA VAL A 135 -13.32 -3.00 -8.82
C VAL A 135 -12.22 -3.82 -8.14
N ILE A 136 -12.59 -4.68 -7.18
CA ILE A 136 -11.64 -5.57 -6.49
C ILE A 136 -10.97 -6.52 -7.50
N ALA A 137 -11.77 -7.13 -8.38
CA ALA A 137 -11.26 -8.02 -9.41
C ALA A 137 -10.33 -7.30 -10.40
N LYS A 138 -10.68 -6.07 -10.80
CA LYS A 138 -9.87 -5.26 -11.71
C LYS A 138 -8.48 -4.97 -11.14
N LEU A 139 -8.39 -4.56 -9.88
CA LEU A 139 -7.11 -4.32 -9.19
C LEU A 139 -6.29 -5.60 -9.05
N ALA A 140 -6.92 -6.70 -8.64
CA ALA A 140 -6.26 -7.99 -8.49
C ALA A 140 -5.70 -8.51 -9.84
N ASN A 141 -6.48 -8.36 -10.91
CA ASN A 141 -6.08 -8.75 -12.27
C ASN A 141 -4.95 -7.88 -12.82
N ALA A 142 -4.88 -6.61 -12.42
CA ALA A 142 -3.75 -5.72 -12.75
C ALA A 142 -2.45 -6.10 -12.00
N GLY A 143 -2.52 -7.02 -11.03
CA GLY A 143 -1.37 -7.51 -10.29
C GLY A 143 -1.25 -6.96 -8.86
N ILE A 144 -2.10 -6.00 -8.48
CA ILE A 144 -2.09 -5.35 -7.16
C ILE A 144 -2.67 -6.30 -6.10
N VAL A 145 -2.00 -6.40 -4.94
CA VAL A 145 -2.56 -7.14 -3.80
C VAL A 145 -3.70 -6.34 -3.18
N VAL A 146 -4.91 -6.91 -3.17
CA VAL A 146 -6.06 -6.29 -2.50
C VAL A 146 -6.19 -6.84 -1.08
N SER A 147 -6.14 -5.94 -0.09
CA SER A 147 -6.29 -6.25 1.33
C SER A 147 -7.60 -5.69 1.89
N ALA A 148 -8.25 -6.44 2.77
CA ALA A 148 -9.42 -5.96 3.51
C ALA A 148 -8.98 -5.24 4.79
N GLY A 149 -9.36 -3.97 4.94
CA GLY A 149 -9.07 -3.17 6.13
C GLY A 149 -10.12 -2.09 6.33
N HIS A 150 -10.18 -1.51 7.54
CA HIS A 150 -11.19 -0.50 7.91
C HIS A 150 -12.62 -0.88 7.48
N SER A 151 -12.96 -2.16 7.61
CA SER A 151 -14.25 -2.73 7.22
C SER A 151 -15.09 -3.06 8.45
N LYS A 152 -16.41 -2.91 8.30
CA LYS A 152 -17.39 -3.45 9.24
C LYS A 152 -17.92 -4.76 8.65
N ARG A 153 -17.46 -5.89 9.18
CA ARG A 153 -18.09 -7.17 8.88
C ARG A 153 -19.47 -7.24 9.53
N ASP A 154 -20.52 -7.30 8.73
CA ASP A 154 -21.79 -7.91 9.15
C ASP A 154 -21.77 -9.37 8.67
N VAL A 155 -21.84 -10.32 9.61
CA VAL A 155 -21.75 -11.78 9.38
C VAL A 155 -22.81 -12.31 8.39
N LYS A 156 -23.83 -11.51 8.05
CA LYS A 156 -24.98 -11.91 7.22
C LYS A 156 -24.90 -11.53 5.73
N ARG A 157 -23.96 -10.69 5.29
CA ARG A 157 -23.81 -10.41 3.85
C ARG A 157 -22.88 -11.49 3.28
N GLY A 158 -23.45 -12.35 2.44
CA GLY A 158 -22.88 -13.61 1.96
C GLY A 158 -21.41 -13.54 1.54
N GLU A 159 -20.75 -14.69 1.64
CA GLU A 159 -19.32 -14.94 1.47
C GLU A 159 -18.69 -14.41 0.16
N SER A 160 -18.63 -13.09 -0.04
CA SER A 160 -17.74 -12.48 -1.02
C SER A 160 -16.33 -12.47 -0.43
N ARG A 161 -15.68 -13.64 -0.42
CA ARG A 161 -14.26 -13.75 -0.06
C ARG A 161 -13.47 -12.97 -1.11
N LEU A 162 -12.50 -12.17 -0.67
CA LEU A 162 -11.47 -11.66 -1.59
C LEU A 162 -10.86 -12.86 -2.33
N PRO A 163 -10.65 -12.76 -3.66
CA PRO A 163 -10.04 -13.85 -4.41
C PRO A 163 -8.70 -14.22 -3.78
N ARG A 164 -8.52 -15.51 -3.46
CA ARG A 164 -7.22 -16.02 -2.99
C ARG A 164 -6.31 -16.14 -4.21
N ARG A 165 -5.12 -15.55 -4.14
CA ARG A 165 -4.03 -15.89 -5.05
C ARG A 165 -3.33 -17.12 -4.51
N ASP A 166 -3.36 -18.20 -5.28
CA ASP A 166 -2.48 -19.35 -5.05
C ASP A 166 -1.08 -18.95 -5.55
N TYR A 167 -0.22 -18.53 -4.63
CA TYR A 167 1.21 -18.37 -4.91
C TYR A 167 1.86 -19.76 -4.85
N PHE A 168 1.75 -20.53 -5.94
CA PHE A 168 2.68 -21.65 -6.16
C PHE A 168 3.83 -21.15 -7.02
N CYS A 169 5.00 -21.12 -6.41
CA CYS A 169 6.28 -20.87 -7.08
C CYS A 169 6.63 -22.12 -7.88
N ASP A 170 6.20 -22.19 -9.13
CA ASP A 170 6.81 -23.09 -10.12
C ASP A 170 7.58 -22.23 -11.10
N SER A 171 8.89 -22.14 -10.88
CA SER A 171 9.85 -21.80 -11.93
C SER A 171 10.99 -22.80 -11.81
N PRO A 172 11.24 -23.62 -12.87
CA PRO A 172 12.29 -24.60 -12.84
C PRO A 172 13.65 -23.91 -12.92
N VAL A 173 14.57 -24.40 -12.08
CA VAL A 173 16.02 -24.23 -12.21
C VAL A 173 16.53 -24.69 -13.58
#